data_AF-A0A2V7V7Y4-F1
#
_entry.id   AF-A0A2V7V7Y4-F1
#
_cell.length_a   1.000
_cell.length_b   1.000
_cell.length_c   1.000
_cell.angle_alpha   90.00
_cell.angle_beta   90.00
_cell.angle_gamma   90.00
#
_symmetry.space_group_name_H-M   'P 1'
#
loop_
_entity.id
_entity.type
_entity.pdbx_description
1 polymer ?
#
loop_
_entity_poly.entity_id
_entity_poly.type
_entity_poly.pdbx_seq_one_letter_code
_entity_poly.pdbx_strand_id
1 'polypeptide(L)'
;MTTTLHRFGAALGRLLHGPDRVEVSVSADGPHGEIGVPRDGDGVWEVVTAGGRPCLAPDDSSHYLYFTLPAEFLARAAEHRGGIWLDVEYLGDRFGLFRVHYASTDPTAPVEGLYKVAEQRWRSEAAGLRRFRRGLFPLPDFDPGRTQNLGASFRVEFRQEVLVSRVTATLAPPADAGAFALVAPLPELRKLPGRFYPINYLFIEITNACNFKCTWCPDEVMGRRRGFMKKEKVFRLLDEIAGKKGWLGPIYPVKL
;
A
#
# COMPACT_ATOMS: atom_id res chain seq x y z
N MET A 1 17.30 -9.34 26.11
CA MET A 1 16.29 -9.74 27.10
C MET A 1 14.93 -9.11 26.79
N THR A 2 14.47 -9.20 25.54
CA THR A 2 13.32 -8.43 25.00
C THR A 2 12.14 -9.33 24.61
N THR A 3 12.30 -10.65 24.72
CA THR A 3 11.36 -11.66 24.23
C THR A 3 10.24 -12.00 25.21
N THR A 4 10.48 -11.88 26.52
CA THR A 4 9.49 -12.28 27.55
C THR A 4 8.39 -11.25 27.73
N LEU A 5 8.73 -9.94 27.70
CA LEU A 5 7.75 -8.85 27.84
C LEU A 5 6.83 -8.74 26.61
N HIS A 6 7.36 -8.98 25.41
CA HIS A 6 6.58 -8.96 24.18
C HIS A 6 5.55 -10.12 24.12
N ARG A 7 5.90 -11.29 24.66
CA ARG A 7 4.98 -12.43 24.77
C ARG A 7 3.86 -12.18 25.79
N PHE A 8 4.15 -11.50 26.89
CA PHE A 8 3.14 -11.12 27.88
C PHE A 8 2.14 -10.08 27.32
N GLY A 9 2.61 -9.08 26.57
CA GLY A 9 1.73 -8.10 25.91
C GLY A 9 0.76 -8.75 24.91
N ALA A 10 1.25 -9.69 24.09
CA ALA A 10 0.42 -10.42 23.13
C ALA A 10 -0.58 -11.39 23.81
N ALA A 11 -0.21 -12.01 24.94
CA ALA A 11 -1.13 -12.85 25.70
C ALA A 11 -2.25 -12.03 26.39
N LEU A 12 -1.91 -10.84 26.91
CA LEU A 12 -2.88 -9.95 27.55
C LEU A 12 -3.84 -9.31 26.54
N GLY A 13 -3.36 -8.94 25.34
CA GLY A 13 -4.20 -8.46 24.24
C GLY A 13 -5.25 -9.49 23.80
N ARG A 14 -4.88 -10.77 23.70
CA ARG A 14 -5.79 -11.88 23.37
C ARG A 14 -6.89 -12.10 24.43
N LEU A 15 -6.57 -11.91 25.70
CA LEU A 15 -7.52 -12.02 26.81
C LEU A 15 -8.54 -10.87 26.84
N LEU A 16 -8.13 -9.66 26.43
CA LEU A 16 -8.95 -8.45 26.50
C LEU A 16 -9.79 -8.20 25.24
N HIS A 17 -9.35 -8.67 24.07
CA HIS A 17 -9.97 -8.34 22.78
C HIS A 17 -10.61 -9.52 22.06
N GLY A 18 -10.47 -10.74 22.60
CA GLY A 18 -10.93 -11.98 21.99
C GLY A 18 -9.97 -12.49 20.91
N PRO A 19 -10.01 -13.80 20.57
CA PRO A 19 -9.09 -14.42 19.61
C PRO A 19 -9.25 -13.91 18.18
N ASP A 20 -10.35 -13.22 17.86
CA ASP A 20 -10.74 -12.85 16.50
C ASP A 20 -10.26 -11.45 16.10
N ARG A 21 -9.36 -10.86 16.89
CA ARG A 21 -8.84 -9.50 16.71
C ARG A 21 -7.32 -9.49 16.89
N VAL A 22 -6.64 -8.74 16.02
CA VAL A 22 -5.24 -8.36 16.18
C VAL A 22 -5.08 -6.87 15.89
N GLU A 23 -4.12 -6.22 16.53
CA GLU A 23 -3.91 -4.77 16.42
C GLU A 23 -2.43 -4.42 16.34
N VAL A 24 -2.13 -3.29 15.70
CA VAL A 24 -0.91 -2.51 15.91
C VAL A 24 -1.29 -1.05 16.20
N SER A 25 -0.63 -0.48 17.20
CA SER A 25 -0.71 0.94 17.56
C SER A 25 0.69 1.56 17.49
N VAL A 26 0.79 2.86 17.20
CA VAL A 26 2.08 3.54 17.10
C VAL A 26 2.40 4.22 18.42
N SER A 27 3.58 3.95 18.96
CA SER A 27 4.19 4.68 20.07
C SER A 27 5.37 5.53 19.57
N ALA A 28 6.01 6.28 20.47
CA ALA A 28 7.23 7.04 20.15
C ALA A 28 8.38 6.15 19.64
N ASP A 29 8.44 4.89 20.07
CA ASP A 29 9.51 3.95 19.71
C ASP A 29 9.22 3.15 18.44
N GLY A 30 8.01 3.26 17.89
CA GLY A 30 7.59 2.49 16.71
C GLY A 30 6.20 1.86 16.81
N PRO A 31 5.86 0.98 15.87
CA PRO A 31 4.65 0.15 15.93
C PRO A 31 4.76 -0.89 17.04
N HIS A 32 3.71 -1.00 17.87
CA HIS A 32 3.55 -1.99 18.92
C HIS A 32 2.24 -2.75 18.75
N GLY A 33 2.33 -4.07 18.78
CA GLY A 33 1.18 -4.96 18.67
C GLY A 33 1.52 -6.28 18.01
N GLU A 34 0.49 -6.97 17.55
CA GLU A 34 0.58 -8.28 16.90
C GLU A 34 0.74 -8.18 15.38
N ILE A 35 0.27 -7.08 14.77
CA ILE A 35 0.46 -6.81 13.34
C ILE A 35 1.86 -6.25 13.14
N GLY A 36 2.67 -6.92 12.33
CA GLY A 36 4.01 -6.43 11.99
C GLY A 36 3.93 -5.37 10.90
N VAL A 37 4.80 -4.35 10.98
CA VAL A 37 4.89 -3.27 9.99
C VAL A 37 6.33 -3.21 9.48
N PRO A 38 6.68 -3.97 8.41
CA PRO A 38 8.01 -3.92 7.82
C PRO A 38 8.42 -2.50 7.44
N ARG A 39 9.71 -2.19 7.58
CA ARG A 39 10.32 -0.90 7.20
C ARG A 39 11.42 -1.17 6.19
N ASP A 40 11.04 -1.39 4.93
CA ASP A 40 11.97 -1.74 3.85
C ASP A 40 11.36 -1.40 2.48
N GLY A 41 12.16 -1.50 1.42
CA GLY A 41 11.75 -1.30 0.03
C GLY A 41 11.09 0.07 -0.20
N ASP A 42 9.90 0.05 -0.80
CA ASP A 42 9.06 1.23 -1.06
C ASP A 42 8.02 1.49 0.04
N GLY A 43 8.27 0.94 1.25
CA GLY A 43 7.45 1.16 2.44
C GLY A 43 8.25 1.49 3.69
N VAL A 44 9.20 2.42 3.54
CA VAL A 44 9.94 3.01 4.65
C VAL A 44 9.08 4.06 5.35
N TRP A 45 9.20 4.12 6.66
CA TRP A 45 8.46 5.07 7.48
C TRP A 45 9.29 5.51 8.67
N GLU A 46 8.88 6.62 9.25
CA GLU A 46 9.35 7.14 10.53
C GLU A 46 8.16 7.35 11.46
N VAL A 47 8.45 7.51 12.75
CA VAL A 47 7.44 7.88 13.74
C VAL A 47 7.46 9.40 13.88
N VAL A 48 6.30 10.02 13.68
CA VAL A 48 6.11 11.44 13.93
C VAL A 48 4.98 11.64 14.94
N THR A 49 5.09 12.67 15.78
CA THR A 49 3.98 13.08 16.64
C THR A 49 3.12 14.09 15.89
N ALA A 50 1.85 13.73 15.63
CA ALA A 50 0.90 14.59 14.95
C ALA A 50 -0.47 14.54 15.64
N GLY A 51 -1.12 15.69 15.80
CA GLY A 51 -2.38 15.77 16.57
C GLY A 51 -2.24 15.26 18.02
N GLY A 52 -1.05 15.37 18.60
CA GLY A 52 -0.74 14.90 19.95
C GLY A 52 -0.53 13.39 20.08
N ARG A 53 -0.46 12.62 18.98
CA ARG A 53 -0.27 11.16 19.01
C ARG A 53 0.85 10.73 18.05
N PRO A 54 1.60 9.67 18.36
CA PRO A 54 2.54 9.07 17.42
C PRO A 54 1.82 8.45 16.23
N CYS A 55 2.38 8.62 15.04
CA CYS A 55 1.88 8.12 13.76
C CYS A 55 3.03 7.58 12.92
N LEU A 56 2.77 6.55 12.12
CA LEU A 56 3.62 6.17 11.01
C LEU A 56 3.48 7.24 9.93
N ALA A 57 4.58 7.91 9.62
CA ALA A 57 4.72 8.79 8.47
C ALA A 57 5.63 8.11 7.44
N PRO A 58 5.14 7.82 6.23
CA PRO A 58 6.01 7.34 5.17
C PRO A 58 7.03 8.42 4.79
N ASP A 59 8.28 8.04 4.58
CA ASP A 59 9.31 8.97 4.10
C ASP A 59 9.15 9.26 2.59
N ASP A 60 9.98 10.13 2.03
CA ASP A 60 9.87 10.56 0.64
C ASP A 60 10.13 9.47 -0.41
N SER A 61 10.75 8.36 0.00
CA SER A 61 11.00 7.19 -0.86
C SER A 61 9.80 6.24 -0.92
N SER A 62 8.80 6.45 -0.06
CA SER A 62 7.77 5.46 0.20
C SER A 62 6.44 5.75 -0.50
N HIS A 63 5.79 4.67 -0.92
CA HIS A 63 4.49 4.67 -1.60
C HIS A 63 3.46 3.79 -0.92
N TYR A 64 3.96 2.86 -0.10
CA TYR A 64 3.14 1.90 0.62
C TYR A 64 3.49 1.89 2.10
N LEU A 65 2.53 1.54 2.94
CA LEU A 65 2.80 1.01 4.27
C LEU A 65 2.39 -0.46 4.24
N TYR A 66 3.32 -1.34 4.61
CA TYR A 66 3.11 -2.78 4.57
C TYR A 66 2.68 -3.30 5.94
N PHE A 67 1.72 -4.21 5.97
CA PHE A 67 1.22 -4.81 7.19
C PHE A 67 1.18 -6.34 7.07
N THR A 68 1.74 -7.01 8.07
CA THR A 68 1.84 -8.47 8.16
C THR A 68 0.95 -8.95 9.30
N LEU A 69 -0.05 -9.78 8.98
CA LEU A 69 -0.87 -10.41 10.00
C LEU A 69 -0.13 -11.62 10.58
N PRO A 70 -0.25 -11.88 11.89
CA PRO A 70 0.42 -13.02 12.52
C PRO A 70 -0.16 -14.35 12.00
N ALA A 71 0.69 -15.37 11.89
CA ALA A 71 0.33 -16.67 11.35
C ALA A 71 -0.89 -17.32 12.04
N GLU A 72 -1.02 -17.15 13.36
CA GLU A 72 -2.18 -17.64 14.10
C GLU A 72 -3.49 -17.00 13.64
N PHE A 73 -3.48 -15.69 13.35
CA PHE A 73 -4.67 -14.98 12.84
C PHE A 73 -4.99 -15.40 11.40
N LEU A 74 -3.96 -15.58 10.56
CA LEU A 74 -4.12 -16.07 9.19
C LEU A 74 -4.75 -17.48 9.15
N ALA A 75 -4.34 -18.38 10.05
CA ALA A 75 -4.94 -19.70 10.17
C ALA A 75 -6.45 -19.61 10.50
N ARG A 76 -6.83 -18.77 11.47
CA ARG A 76 -8.25 -18.55 11.80
C ARG A 76 -9.03 -17.89 10.67
N ALA A 77 -8.43 -16.93 9.97
CA ALA A 77 -9.04 -16.30 8.79
C ALA A 77 -9.34 -17.33 7.69
N ALA A 78 -8.46 -18.31 7.49
CA ALA A 78 -8.67 -19.40 6.54
C ALA A 78 -9.87 -20.29 6.92
N GLU A 79 -10.06 -20.53 8.22
CA GLU A 79 -11.19 -21.32 8.74
C GLU A 79 -12.51 -20.54 8.72
N HIS A 80 -12.49 -19.23 8.97
CA HIS A 80 -13.68 -18.38 9.09
C HIS A 80 -14.48 -18.24 7.78
N ARG A 81 -13.84 -18.35 6.61
CA ARG A 81 -14.44 -18.23 5.25
C ARG A 81 -15.20 -16.93 4.91
N GLY A 82 -15.43 -16.03 5.86
CA GLY A 82 -16.18 -14.77 5.67
C GLY A 82 -15.32 -13.53 5.34
N GLY A 83 -14.04 -13.73 4.99
CA GLY A 83 -13.08 -12.63 4.84
C GLY A 83 -12.66 -12.03 6.17
N ILE A 84 -12.05 -10.83 6.12
CA ILE A 84 -11.65 -10.06 7.31
C ILE A 84 -12.07 -8.59 7.18
N TRP A 85 -11.99 -7.85 8.27
CA TRP A 85 -12.21 -6.41 8.32
C TRP A 85 -10.95 -5.72 8.79
N LEU A 86 -10.60 -4.60 8.15
CA LEU A 86 -9.54 -3.72 8.63
C LEU A 86 -10.12 -2.38 9.09
N ASP A 87 -9.69 -1.93 10.25
CA ASP A 87 -9.98 -0.60 10.79
C ASP A 87 -8.68 0.17 10.90
N VAL A 88 -8.54 1.19 10.05
CA VAL A 88 -7.35 2.03 9.96
C VAL A 88 -7.67 3.39 10.55
N GLU A 89 -7.00 3.72 11.66
CA GLU A 89 -7.05 5.03 12.26
C GLU A 89 -5.92 5.90 11.71
N TYR A 90 -6.28 7.09 11.21
CA TYR A 90 -5.34 8.00 10.57
C TYR A 90 -5.68 9.46 10.86
N LEU A 91 -4.67 10.33 10.84
CA LEU A 91 -4.84 11.78 10.94
C LEU A 91 -5.05 12.35 9.53
N GLY A 92 -6.22 12.96 9.29
CA GLY A 92 -6.56 13.52 7.99
C GLY A 92 -7.72 14.51 8.03
N ASP A 93 -7.85 15.32 6.98
CA ASP A 93 -8.89 16.33 6.83
C ASP A 93 -10.15 15.80 6.09
N ARG A 94 -10.03 14.65 5.40
CA ARG A 94 -11.11 14.00 4.64
C ARG A 94 -10.98 12.46 4.62
N PHE A 95 -11.99 11.80 4.06
CA PHE A 95 -11.96 10.39 3.68
C PHE A 95 -11.25 10.18 2.34
N GLY A 96 -10.95 8.93 1.99
CA GLY A 96 -10.31 8.64 0.70
C GLY A 96 -8.93 9.27 0.57
N LEU A 97 -8.11 9.21 1.62
CA LEU A 97 -6.73 9.71 1.53
C LEU A 97 -5.75 8.69 0.97
N PHE A 98 -6.08 7.41 1.09
CA PHE A 98 -5.24 6.27 0.74
C PHE A 98 -6.12 5.10 0.30
N ARG A 99 -5.51 4.10 -0.32
CA ARG A 99 -6.15 2.83 -0.69
C ARG A 99 -5.58 1.72 0.14
N VAL A 100 -6.40 0.71 0.43
CA VAL A 100 -5.91 -0.57 0.94
C VAL A 100 -5.90 -1.56 -0.21
N HIS A 101 -4.76 -2.21 -0.42
CA HIS A 101 -4.63 -3.36 -1.32
C HIS A 101 -4.42 -4.62 -0.51
N TYR A 102 -5.10 -5.71 -0.86
CA TYR A 102 -5.00 -7.00 -0.18
C TYR A 102 -4.89 -8.13 -1.19
N ALA A 103 -4.39 -9.28 -0.73
CA ALA A 103 -4.42 -10.50 -1.51
C ALA A 103 -5.83 -11.10 -1.45
N SER A 104 -6.42 -11.30 -2.62
CA SER A 104 -7.78 -11.77 -2.81
C SER A 104 -7.80 -13.05 -3.64
N THR A 105 -8.82 -13.89 -3.41
CA THR A 105 -9.08 -15.08 -4.22
C THR A 105 -9.73 -14.78 -5.57
N ASP A 106 -10.08 -13.52 -5.87
CA ASP A 106 -10.70 -13.09 -7.11
C ASP A 106 -9.67 -13.00 -8.25
N PRO A 107 -9.72 -13.93 -9.24
CA PRO A 107 -8.74 -13.95 -10.33
C PRO A 107 -8.96 -12.81 -11.33
N THR A 108 -10.10 -12.12 -11.29
CA THR A 108 -10.42 -11.01 -12.20
C THR A 108 -9.82 -9.68 -11.74
N ALA A 109 -9.42 -9.60 -10.47
CA ALA A 109 -8.75 -8.43 -9.91
C ALA A 109 -7.29 -8.31 -10.40
N PRO A 110 -6.69 -7.10 -10.38
CA PRO A 110 -5.33 -6.88 -10.88
C PRO A 110 -4.29 -7.85 -10.30
N VAL A 111 -3.42 -8.35 -11.18
CA VAL A 111 -2.38 -9.34 -10.83
C VAL A 111 -2.99 -10.58 -10.17
N GLU A 112 -4.07 -11.10 -10.78
CA GLU A 112 -4.79 -12.29 -10.32
C GLU A 112 -5.20 -12.18 -8.85
N GLY A 113 -5.72 -11.01 -8.45
CA GLY A 113 -6.16 -10.73 -7.08
C GLY A 113 -5.07 -10.41 -6.06
N LEU A 114 -3.77 -10.41 -6.43
CA LEU A 114 -2.71 -10.13 -5.46
C LEU A 114 -2.78 -8.71 -4.87
N TYR A 115 -3.32 -7.76 -5.64
CA TYR A 115 -3.42 -6.34 -5.26
C TYR A 115 -4.84 -5.79 -5.45
N LYS A 116 -5.86 -6.54 -5.01
CA LYS A 116 -7.25 -6.09 -5.07
C LYS A 116 -7.45 -4.87 -4.17
N VAL A 117 -8.14 -3.85 -4.69
CA VAL A 117 -8.46 -2.63 -3.95
C VAL A 117 -9.66 -2.87 -3.05
N ALA A 118 -9.52 -2.55 -1.76
CA ALA A 118 -10.61 -2.64 -0.80
C ALA A 118 -11.55 -1.43 -0.89
N GLU A 119 -12.84 -1.67 -0.67
CA GLU A 119 -13.83 -0.61 -0.45
C GLU A 119 -13.50 0.11 0.87
N GLN A 120 -13.48 1.44 0.86
CA GLN A 120 -13.37 2.22 2.09
C GLN A 120 -14.77 2.67 2.55
N ARG A 121 -15.16 2.21 3.74
CA ARG A 121 -16.34 2.68 4.45
C ARG A 121 -15.99 3.76 5.46
N TRP A 122 -16.87 4.76 5.58
CA TRP A 122 -16.66 5.94 6.42
C TRP A 122 -17.96 6.44 7.04
N ARG A 123 -17.83 7.20 8.14
CA ARG A 123 -18.92 7.87 8.85
C ARG A 123 -19.16 9.24 8.24
N SER A 124 -20.40 9.72 8.17
CA SER A 124 -20.78 11.05 7.63
C SER A 124 -20.26 12.22 8.50
N GLU A 125 -18.96 12.35 8.59
CA GLU A 125 -18.26 13.36 9.36
C GLU A 125 -17.96 14.59 8.52
N ALA A 126 -17.99 15.78 9.13
CA ALA A 126 -17.56 17.01 8.47
C ALA A 126 -16.12 16.87 7.92
N ALA A 127 -15.96 17.13 6.62
CA ALA A 127 -14.67 17.26 5.95
C ALA A 127 -14.07 18.65 6.21
N GLY A 128 -12.75 18.79 6.06
CA GLY A 128 -12.05 20.09 6.11
C GLY A 128 -11.31 20.39 7.43
N LEU A 129 -11.55 19.63 8.50
CA LEU A 129 -10.75 19.68 9.72
C LEU A 129 -9.86 18.45 9.84
N ARG A 130 -8.56 18.69 9.98
CA ARG A 130 -7.56 17.64 10.23
C ARG A 130 -7.74 17.07 11.63
N ARG A 131 -8.13 15.80 11.72
CA ARG A 131 -8.34 15.08 12.99
C ARG A 131 -8.14 13.58 12.79
N PHE A 132 -8.09 12.83 13.89
CA PHE A 132 -8.10 11.38 13.81
C PHE A 132 -9.45 10.89 13.30
N ARG A 133 -9.39 10.05 12.27
CA ARG A 133 -10.53 9.44 11.58
C ARG A 133 -10.28 7.96 11.46
N ARG A 134 -11.36 7.20 11.26
CA ARG A 134 -11.31 5.76 10.99
C ARG A 134 -11.77 5.49 9.56
N GLY A 135 -11.02 4.69 8.82
CA GLY A 135 -11.45 4.07 7.58
C GLY A 135 -11.67 2.59 7.84
N LEU A 136 -12.87 2.09 7.52
CA LEU A 136 -13.23 0.69 7.68
C LEU A 136 -13.19 0.01 6.31
N PHE A 137 -12.52 -1.13 6.21
CA PHE A 137 -12.29 -1.83 4.94
C PHE A 137 -12.72 -3.30 5.06
N PRO A 138 -13.89 -3.69 4.51
CA PRO A 138 -14.23 -5.09 4.36
C PRO A 138 -13.35 -5.74 3.28
N LEU A 139 -12.75 -6.88 3.60
CA LEU A 139 -11.95 -7.72 2.70
C LEU A 139 -12.64 -9.09 2.55
N PRO A 140 -13.75 -9.15 1.78
CA PRO A 140 -14.68 -10.29 1.81
C PRO A 140 -14.09 -11.59 1.26
N ASP A 141 -13.13 -11.50 0.36
CA ASP A 141 -12.47 -12.59 -0.34
C ASP A 141 -10.96 -12.58 -0.07
N PHE A 142 -10.56 -12.14 1.14
CA PHE A 142 -9.17 -12.14 1.60
C PHE A 142 -8.58 -13.56 1.55
N ASP A 143 -7.42 -13.69 0.89
CA ASP A 143 -6.67 -14.93 0.80
C ASP A 143 -5.53 -14.95 1.82
N PRO A 144 -5.65 -15.68 2.94
CA PRO A 144 -4.64 -15.74 3.98
C PRO A 144 -3.38 -16.52 3.57
N GLY A 145 -3.44 -17.29 2.47
CA GLY A 145 -2.31 -18.08 1.96
C GLY A 145 -1.40 -17.29 1.03
N ARG A 146 -1.79 -16.09 0.62
CA ARG A 146 -1.04 -15.24 -0.31
C ARG A 146 -0.50 -14.00 0.38
N THR A 147 0.71 -13.63 0.00
CA THR A 147 1.40 -12.45 0.54
C THR A 147 1.87 -11.54 -0.58
N GLN A 148 1.80 -10.24 -0.34
CA GLN A 148 2.37 -9.18 -1.18
C GLN A 148 3.86 -8.99 -0.88
N ASN A 149 4.46 -7.94 -1.45
CA ASN A 149 5.83 -7.52 -1.15
C ASN A 149 6.09 -7.48 0.37
N LEU A 150 7.32 -7.86 0.77
CA LEU A 150 7.75 -7.93 2.16
C LEU A 150 6.92 -8.89 3.05
N GLY A 151 6.22 -9.86 2.44
CA GLY A 151 5.37 -10.80 3.16
C GLY A 151 4.05 -10.18 3.64
N ALA A 152 3.70 -8.99 3.18
CA ALA A 152 2.54 -8.25 3.66
C ALA A 152 1.22 -8.96 3.32
N SER A 153 0.31 -9.01 4.29
CA SER A 153 -1.07 -9.46 4.10
C SER A 153 -1.89 -8.40 3.37
N PHE A 154 -1.60 -7.13 3.64
CA PHE A 154 -2.17 -5.98 2.95
C PHE A 154 -1.20 -4.81 2.99
N ARG A 155 -1.44 -3.82 2.12
CA ARG A 155 -0.68 -2.57 2.09
C ARG A 155 -1.59 -1.37 1.92
N VAL A 156 -1.16 -0.24 2.47
CA VAL A 156 -1.80 1.06 2.30
C VAL A 156 -1.06 1.83 1.21
N GLU A 157 -1.68 2.06 0.05
CA GLU A 157 -1.15 2.94 -1.00
C GLU A 157 -1.56 4.38 -0.75
N PHE A 158 -0.60 5.30 -0.81
CA PHE A 158 -0.85 6.73 -0.72
C PHE A 158 -0.02 7.48 -1.76
N ARG A 159 -0.52 8.65 -2.14
CA ARG A 159 0.28 9.61 -2.93
C ARG A 159 0.25 11.02 -2.36
N GLN A 160 -0.49 11.21 -1.28
CA GLN A 160 -0.49 12.39 -0.42
C GLN A 160 -0.05 11.98 0.99
N GLU A 161 0.06 12.96 1.89
CA GLU A 161 0.40 12.68 3.28
C GLU A 161 -0.60 11.69 3.88
N VAL A 162 -0.09 10.63 4.50
CA VAL A 162 -0.88 9.69 5.30
C VAL A 162 -0.16 9.49 6.62
N LEU A 163 -0.90 9.59 7.71
CA LEU A 163 -0.39 9.46 9.07
C LEU A 163 -1.24 8.42 9.79
N VAL A 164 -0.75 7.19 9.91
CA VAL A 164 -1.49 6.06 10.49
C VAL A 164 -1.10 5.91 11.95
N SER A 165 -2.07 5.95 12.87
CA SER A 165 -1.82 5.79 14.31
C SER A 165 -2.16 4.41 14.85
N ARG A 166 -3.09 3.70 14.19
CA ARG A 166 -3.52 2.35 14.58
C ARG A 166 -4.08 1.61 13.38
N VAL A 167 -3.83 0.30 13.34
CA VAL A 167 -4.52 -0.63 12.44
C VAL A 167 -5.01 -1.82 13.24
N THR A 168 -6.28 -2.17 13.06
CA THR A 168 -6.89 -3.36 13.64
C THR A 168 -7.37 -4.27 12.53
N ALA A 169 -7.18 -5.58 12.67
CA ALA A 169 -7.79 -6.59 11.82
C ALA A 169 -8.71 -7.49 12.65
N THR A 170 -9.92 -7.76 12.15
CA THR A 170 -10.91 -8.62 12.80
C THR A 170 -11.54 -9.61 11.84
N LEU A 171 -11.92 -10.80 12.33
CA LEU A 171 -12.67 -11.78 11.54
C LEU A 171 -14.13 -11.38 11.34
N ALA A 172 -14.71 -10.70 12.34
CA ALA A 172 -16.06 -10.15 12.30
C ALA A 172 -16.05 -8.64 12.04
N PRO A 173 -17.14 -8.06 11.52
CA PRO A 173 -17.30 -6.61 11.47
C PRO A 173 -17.19 -6.01 12.88
N PRO A 174 -16.52 -4.85 13.05
CA PRO A 174 -16.56 -4.12 14.31
C PRO A 174 -18.00 -3.83 14.75
N ALA A 175 -18.26 -3.80 16.05
CA ALA A 175 -19.60 -3.62 16.61
C ALA A 175 -20.30 -2.33 16.12
N ASP A 176 -19.51 -1.31 15.78
CA ASP A 176 -19.97 -0.02 15.27
C ASP A 176 -19.90 0.10 13.74
N ALA A 177 -19.69 -0.99 13.00
CA ALA A 177 -19.59 -0.98 11.54
C ALA A 177 -20.81 -0.33 10.86
N GLY A 178 -22.01 -0.45 11.46
CA GLY A 178 -23.23 0.20 10.97
C GLY A 178 -23.17 1.74 10.94
N ALA A 179 -22.29 2.37 11.72
CA ALA A 179 -22.06 3.81 11.66
C ALA A 179 -21.27 4.25 10.42
N PHE A 180 -20.55 3.31 9.77
CA PHE A 180 -19.76 3.52 8.56
C PHE A 180 -20.58 3.17 7.31
N ALA A 181 -21.78 3.75 7.21
CA ALA A 181 -22.74 3.42 6.16
C ALA A 181 -22.38 3.97 4.78
N LEU A 182 -21.47 4.96 4.70
CA LEU A 182 -21.08 5.59 3.45
C LEU A 182 -19.86 4.90 2.85
N VAL A 183 -19.87 4.75 1.53
CA VAL A 183 -18.71 4.30 0.76
C VAL A 183 -17.97 5.52 0.26
N ALA A 184 -16.67 5.61 0.54
CA ALA A 184 -15.83 6.63 -0.04
C ALA A 184 -15.61 6.30 -1.52
N PRO A 185 -15.70 7.28 -2.43
CA PRO A 185 -15.28 7.06 -3.80
C PRO A 185 -13.82 6.61 -3.81
N LEU A 186 -13.42 5.83 -4.83
CA LEU A 186 -12.02 5.48 -5.00
C LEU A 186 -11.18 6.77 -4.98
N PRO A 187 -10.18 6.85 -4.10
CA PRO A 187 -9.53 8.12 -3.84
C PRO A 187 -8.73 8.55 -5.06
N GLU A 188 -8.83 9.84 -5.40
CA GLU A 188 -7.97 10.47 -6.40
C GLU A 188 -6.57 10.65 -5.78
N LEU A 189 -5.67 9.71 -6.07
CA LEU A 189 -4.30 9.74 -5.56
C LEU A 189 -3.46 10.71 -6.42
N ARG A 190 -3.30 11.95 -5.94
CA ARG A 190 -2.44 12.96 -6.58
C ARG A 190 -0.98 12.77 -6.17
N LYS A 191 -0.05 12.96 -7.10
CA LYS A 191 1.39 12.91 -6.82
C LYS A 191 1.81 14.12 -5.96
N LEU A 192 2.45 13.87 -4.83
CA LEU A 192 3.17 14.86 -4.04
C LEU A 192 4.42 15.35 -4.77
N PRO A 193 4.65 16.67 -4.81
CA PRO A 193 5.94 17.23 -5.20
C PRO A 193 7.06 16.67 -4.34
N GLY A 194 8.23 16.41 -4.93
CA GLY A 194 9.41 15.91 -4.21
C GLY A 194 9.48 14.41 -3.97
N ARG A 195 8.38 13.66 -4.19
CA ARG A 195 8.39 12.19 -4.11
C ARG A 195 8.69 11.53 -5.46
N PHE A 196 9.54 10.50 -5.42
CA PHE A 196 9.87 9.69 -6.60
C PHE A 196 8.89 8.53 -6.73
N TYR A 197 7.91 8.62 -7.60
CA TYR A 197 6.95 7.53 -7.82
C TYR A 197 7.53 6.36 -8.64
N PRO A 198 7.04 5.12 -8.43
CA PRO A 198 7.52 3.97 -9.19
C PRO A 198 7.26 4.21 -10.68
N ILE A 199 8.26 3.92 -11.50
CA ILE A 199 8.14 3.98 -12.95
C ILE A 199 7.44 2.68 -13.39
N ASN A 200 6.15 2.78 -13.71
CA ASN A 200 5.37 1.64 -14.21
C ASN A 200 5.73 1.27 -15.65
N TYR A 201 6.13 2.27 -16.45
CA TYR A 201 6.51 2.11 -17.85
C TYR A 201 7.77 2.90 -18.12
N LEU A 202 8.75 2.24 -18.72
CA LEU A 202 9.97 2.86 -19.20
C LEU A 202 10.03 2.69 -20.71
N PHE A 203 9.98 3.80 -21.44
CA PHE A 203 10.15 3.81 -22.89
C PHE A 203 11.57 4.21 -23.22
N ILE A 204 12.31 3.32 -23.89
CA ILE A 204 13.68 3.57 -24.34
C ILE A 204 13.64 3.76 -25.86
N GLU A 205 13.89 4.98 -26.33
CA GLU A 205 14.01 5.28 -27.76
C GLU A 205 15.35 4.74 -28.28
N ILE A 206 15.37 3.46 -28.68
CA ILE A 206 16.56 2.81 -29.27
C ILE A 206 16.81 3.36 -30.68
N THR A 207 15.78 3.84 -31.36
CA THR A 207 15.88 4.56 -32.63
C THR A 207 14.73 5.54 -32.75
N ASN A 208 14.99 6.66 -33.41
CA ASN A 208 13.98 7.61 -33.82
C ASN A 208 13.77 7.59 -35.35
N ALA A 209 14.39 6.64 -36.05
CA ALA A 209 14.16 6.43 -37.48
C ALA A 209 12.87 5.61 -37.68
N CYS A 210 11.92 6.17 -38.43
CA CYS A 210 10.71 5.50 -38.87
C CYS A 210 10.69 5.43 -40.41
N ASN A 211 10.20 4.34 -40.98
CA ASN A 211 10.08 4.14 -42.43
C ASN A 211 8.73 4.61 -42.99
N PHE A 212 7.82 5.11 -42.15
CA PHE A 212 6.54 5.68 -42.56
C PHE A 212 6.59 7.20 -42.57
N LYS A 213 5.82 7.80 -43.48
CA LYS A 213 5.54 9.24 -43.51
C LYS A 213 4.04 9.47 -43.30
N CYS A 214 3.61 9.45 -42.04
CA CYS A 214 2.23 9.74 -41.69
C CYS A 214 1.96 11.25 -41.72
N THR A 215 0.77 11.66 -42.16
CA THR A 215 0.37 13.08 -42.20
C THR A 215 0.28 13.73 -40.81
N TRP A 216 0.12 12.93 -39.76
CA TRP A 216 0.11 13.33 -38.36
C TRP A 216 1.44 13.04 -37.64
N CYS A 217 2.50 12.69 -38.36
CA CYS A 217 3.80 12.43 -37.76
C CYS A 217 4.48 13.75 -37.42
N PRO A 218 4.98 13.96 -36.18
CA PRO A 218 5.74 15.17 -35.85
C PRO A 218 7.14 15.21 -36.49
N ASP A 219 7.52 14.21 -37.28
CA ASP A 219 8.85 14.01 -37.86
C ASP A 219 9.37 15.23 -38.64
N GLU A 220 8.51 15.97 -39.32
CA GLU A 220 8.88 17.17 -40.09
C GLU A 220 9.23 18.38 -39.21
N VAL A 221 8.70 18.44 -37.98
CA VAL A 221 8.98 19.51 -37.01
C VAL A 221 9.99 19.08 -35.93
N MET A 222 10.43 17.83 -35.96
CA MET A 222 11.42 17.33 -35.00
C MET A 222 12.82 17.85 -35.32
N GLY A 223 13.36 18.70 -34.45
CA GLY A 223 14.78 19.12 -34.50
C GLY A 223 15.78 18.08 -33.98
N ARG A 224 15.32 16.87 -33.63
CA ARG A 224 16.16 15.81 -33.06
C ARG A 224 16.99 15.14 -34.17
N ARG A 225 18.30 14.92 -33.95
CA ARG A 225 19.13 14.17 -34.90
C ARG A 225 18.63 12.73 -35.02
N ARG A 226 18.41 12.27 -36.26
CA ARG A 226 18.03 10.87 -36.51
C ARG A 226 19.18 9.92 -36.26
N GLY A 227 18.87 8.73 -35.74
CA GLY A 227 19.85 7.66 -35.58
C GLY A 227 19.39 6.54 -34.67
N PHE A 228 20.34 5.63 -34.45
CA PHE A 228 20.20 4.46 -33.59
C PHE A 228 21.08 4.63 -32.37
N MET A 229 20.57 4.24 -31.21
CA MET A 229 21.34 4.09 -30.00
C MET A 229 22.37 2.97 -30.21
N LYS A 230 23.64 3.24 -29.88
CA LYS A 230 24.69 2.23 -29.92
C LYS A 230 24.34 1.06 -29.01
N LYS A 231 24.59 -0.17 -29.46
CA LYS A 231 24.29 -1.42 -28.74
C LYS A 231 24.87 -1.43 -27.32
N GLU A 232 26.10 -0.96 -27.15
CA GLU A 232 26.79 -0.91 -25.87
C GLU A 232 26.11 0.05 -24.89
N LYS A 233 25.49 1.11 -25.40
CA LYS A 233 24.71 2.06 -24.60
C LYS A 233 23.37 1.46 -24.18
N VAL A 234 22.71 0.71 -25.07
CA VAL A 234 21.47 -0.01 -24.74
C VAL A 234 21.71 -0.99 -23.60
N PHE A 235 22.73 -1.85 -23.70
CA PHE A 235 23.01 -2.82 -22.65
C PHE A 235 23.38 -2.17 -21.32
N ARG A 236 24.26 -1.17 -21.33
CA ARG A 236 24.60 -0.43 -20.12
C ARG A 236 23.36 0.18 -19.44
N LEU A 237 22.45 0.74 -20.23
CA LEU A 237 21.21 1.30 -19.71
C LEU A 237 20.34 0.21 -19.07
N LEU A 238 20.20 -0.94 -19.71
CA LEU A 238 19.47 -2.09 -19.17
C LEU A 238 20.12 -2.65 -17.89
N ASP A 239 21.45 -2.70 -17.82
CA ASP A 239 22.19 -3.13 -16.63
C ASP A 239 21.98 -2.14 -15.47
N GLU A 240 22.01 -0.83 -15.74
CA GLU A 240 21.70 0.21 -14.74
C GLU A 240 20.25 0.11 -14.23
N ILE A 241 19.29 -0.14 -15.13
CA ILE A 241 17.89 -0.35 -14.79
C ILE A 241 17.74 -1.60 -13.91
N ALA A 242 18.40 -2.70 -14.27
CA ALA A 242 18.39 -3.93 -13.50
C ALA A 242 19.03 -3.73 -12.11
N GLY A 243 20.12 -2.96 -12.02
CA GLY A 243 20.74 -2.59 -10.74
C GLY A 243 19.84 -1.71 -9.86
N LYS A 244 18.89 -0.97 -10.45
CA LYS A 244 17.90 -0.14 -9.75
C LYS A 244 16.51 -0.79 -9.67
N LYS A 245 16.43 -2.12 -9.81
CA LYS A 245 15.15 -2.85 -9.79
C LYS A 245 14.28 -2.56 -8.56
N GLY A 246 14.89 -2.27 -7.41
CA GLY A 246 14.16 -1.90 -6.19
C GLY A 246 13.42 -0.54 -6.27
N TRP A 247 13.74 0.31 -7.24
CA TRP A 247 13.09 1.62 -7.46
C TRP A 247 12.05 1.58 -8.58
N LEU A 248 12.02 0.48 -9.31
CA LEU A 248 11.04 0.24 -10.34
C LEU A 248 9.86 -0.46 -9.66
N GLY A 249 8.64 -0.06 -9.99
CA GLY A 249 7.45 -0.80 -9.55
C GLY A 249 7.50 -2.23 -10.07
N PRO A 250 6.46 -3.07 -9.87
CA PRO A 250 6.40 -4.36 -10.55
C PRO A 250 6.58 -4.13 -12.06
N ILE A 251 7.79 -4.40 -12.57
CA ILE A 251 8.10 -4.24 -13.99
C ILE A 251 7.30 -5.33 -14.66
N TYR A 252 6.22 -4.95 -15.32
CA TYR A 252 5.50 -5.87 -16.19
C TYR A 252 6.51 -6.50 -17.12
N PRO A 253 6.46 -7.83 -17.36
CA PRO A 253 7.26 -8.41 -18.42
C PRO A 253 6.95 -7.60 -19.68
N VAL A 254 7.98 -6.91 -20.18
CA VAL A 254 7.92 -6.21 -21.44
C VAL A 254 7.48 -7.28 -22.44
N LYS A 255 6.26 -7.18 -22.96
CA LYS A 255 5.92 -7.85 -24.21
C LYS A 255 6.82 -7.20 -25.25
N LEU A 256 7.97 -7.83 -25.50
CA LEU A 256 8.76 -7.61 -26.69
C LEU A 256 7.96 -8.09 -27.91
#